data_AF-A0A0C9XFC9-F1
#
_entry.id   AF-A0A0C9XFC9-F1
#
_cell.length_a   1.000
_cell.length_b   1.000
_cell.length_c   1.000
_cell.angle_alpha   90.00
_cell.angle_beta   90.00
_cell.angle_gamma   90.00
#
_symmetry.space_group_name_H-M   'P 1'
#
loop_
_entity.id
_entity.type
_entity.pdbx_description
1 polymer ?
#
loop_
_entity_poly.entity_id
_entity_poly.type
_entity_poly.pdbx_seq_one_letter_code
_entity_poly.pdbx_strand_id
1 'polypeptide(L)'
;DHYANIKSQGQALGEGRDVANPTSSASAGHLISVGMVFSLAPVPGPGGRAPKGLVKQKPRTKMTNIVLDKISRSDFIKAFLATHNLSDKYSPGVHSGPDFKLWWSGSPGGKSGAATIQTDGDFHVVLQHLLSKPKAKCTVSVEFDLDDMMGFRIQQPLPSAAANPNTETTDGELVYGTRVPQLDGFSEVTQLHGSIIMELKATWPCSMHLNEHGGAGSCYVTNTSEHVLLNARWLKAWAAAIAAHVATKLVPPNISEFDGSRDGRLPGPRPRGRAGPGLSATAPNQQLGDMMQFISGLLPLLGKVSRKRAHSESSSPIRCSPFTPVRKAPISPPLSPIPTANSELRSCLSDFAEAKGIDLTACEEALTALDLTPDIIPDVPVQRLCDIAHATEGQILKLHAFCRGWNARLEKKKEKRRRIDV
;
A
#
# COMPACT_ATOMS: atom_id res chain seq x y z
N ASP A 1 -53.75 28.20 23.46
CA ASP A 1 -53.19 27.31 24.48
C ASP A 1 -52.54 26.05 23.91
N HIS A 2 -51.27 26.21 23.50
CA HIS A 2 -50.20 25.21 23.37
C HIS A 2 -49.32 25.60 22.19
N TYR A 3 -48.39 26.54 22.40
CA TYR A 3 -47.07 26.66 21.76
C TYR A 3 -46.46 28.02 22.17
N ALA A 4 -45.89 28.08 23.37
CA ALA A 4 -45.06 29.21 23.83
C ALA A 4 -44.21 28.81 25.03
N ASN A 5 -43.09 28.11 24.79
CA ASN A 5 -41.92 28.05 25.67
C ASN A 5 -40.89 27.20 24.92
N ILE A 6 -39.75 27.72 24.50
CA ILE A 6 -38.55 27.80 25.34
C ILE A 6 -37.73 29.02 24.91
N LYS A 7 -37.54 29.94 25.84
CA LYS A 7 -36.61 31.07 25.76
C LYS A 7 -35.16 30.60 25.85
N SER A 8 -34.34 31.35 25.12
CA SER A 8 -32.92 31.62 25.33
C SER A 8 -32.42 31.51 26.78
N GLN A 9 -31.39 30.70 26.99
CA GLN A 9 -30.38 30.93 28.03
C GLN A 9 -29.00 30.89 27.37
N GLY A 10 -28.52 32.06 26.97
CA GLY A 10 -27.10 32.34 26.90
C GLY A 10 -26.75 33.20 28.12
N GLN A 11 -25.96 32.65 29.05
CA GLN A 11 -25.12 33.45 29.95
C GLN A 11 -24.08 32.57 30.66
N ALA A 12 -22.81 32.87 30.34
CA ALA A 12 -21.70 33.09 31.25
C ALA A 12 -21.54 32.17 32.49
N LEU A 13 -20.66 31.18 32.38
CA LEU A 13 -19.78 30.64 33.41
C LEU A 13 -18.53 30.14 32.66
N GLY A 14 -17.30 30.40 33.03
CA GLY A 14 -16.68 30.94 34.22
C GLY A 14 -15.19 30.58 34.06
N GLU A 15 -14.33 31.54 34.35
CA GLU A 15 -12.88 31.42 34.28
C GLU A 15 -12.34 30.27 35.16
N GLY A 16 -11.21 29.72 34.72
CA GLY A 16 -10.11 29.31 35.61
C GLY A 16 -10.45 28.42 36.80
N ARG A 17 -10.51 27.11 36.57
CA ARG A 17 -10.05 26.15 37.57
C ARG A 17 -8.92 25.34 36.98
N ASP A 18 -7.70 25.81 37.26
CA ASP A 18 -6.54 24.95 37.38
C ASP A 18 -6.88 23.84 38.37
N VAL A 19 -7.21 22.67 37.81
CA VAL A 19 -7.27 21.43 38.56
C VAL A 19 -5.84 21.17 39.02
N ALA A 20 -5.56 21.57 40.26
CA ALA A 20 -4.39 21.16 40.99
C ALA A 20 -4.30 19.63 40.91
N ASN A 21 -3.41 19.17 40.03
CA ASN A 21 -3.13 17.77 39.79
C ASN A 21 -2.54 17.24 41.10
N PRO A 22 -3.26 16.39 41.88
CA PRO A 22 -2.64 15.75 43.01
C PRO A 22 -1.42 15.02 42.45
N THR A 23 -0.27 15.17 43.10
CA THR A 23 0.97 14.45 42.80
C THR A 23 0.70 12.95 42.90
N SER A 24 0.09 12.42 41.84
CA SER A 24 -0.06 11.01 41.55
C SER A 24 1.36 10.49 41.54
N SER A 25 1.67 9.61 42.47
CA SER A 25 2.90 8.84 42.48
C SER A 25 2.94 8.07 41.17
N ALA A 26 3.46 8.71 40.12
CA ALA A 26 3.50 8.20 38.77
C ALA A 26 4.21 6.85 38.86
N SER A 27 3.48 5.78 38.57
CA SER A 27 4.03 4.44 38.69
C SER A 27 5.26 4.37 37.80
N ALA A 28 6.39 3.95 38.39
CA ALA A 28 7.64 3.85 37.64
C ALA A 28 7.42 2.95 36.42
N GLY A 29 7.58 3.52 35.22
CA GLY A 29 7.45 2.82 33.95
C GLY A 29 8.48 1.70 33.81
N HIS A 30 8.26 0.80 32.85
CA HIS A 30 9.24 -0.22 32.48
C HIS A 30 10.12 0.33 31.36
N LEU A 31 11.41 0.03 31.40
CA LEU A 31 12.33 0.37 30.32
C LEU A 31 12.09 -0.58 29.13
N ILE A 32 11.65 -0.02 28.01
CA ILE A 32 11.30 -0.75 26.80
C ILE A 32 12.21 -0.33 25.65
N SER A 33 12.86 -1.33 25.04
CA SER A 33 13.65 -1.22 23.82
C SER A 33 12.74 -1.47 22.61
N VAL A 34 12.45 -0.43 21.83
CA VAL A 34 11.58 -0.45 20.66
C VAL A 34 12.42 -0.55 19.38
N GLY A 35 12.47 -1.74 18.81
CA GLY A 35 13.08 -2.05 17.52
C GLY A 35 12.09 -1.88 16.36
N MET A 36 12.48 -1.11 15.36
CA MET A 36 11.79 -1.00 14.08
C MET A 36 12.58 -1.78 13.04
N VAL A 37 11.93 -2.77 12.42
CA VAL A 37 12.49 -3.55 11.31
C VAL A 37 11.74 -3.25 10.01
N PHE A 38 12.40 -3.59 8.91
CA PHE A 38 11.87 -3.45 7.56
C PHE A 38 11.96 -4.83 6.93
N SER A 39 10.83 -5.38 6.51
CA SER A 39 10.82 -6.56 5.68
C SER A 39 11.50 -6.23 4.36
N LEU A 40 12.61 -6.91 4.10
CA LEU A 40 13.12 -6.99 2.74
C LEU A 40 12.17 -7.89 1.96
N ALA A 41 11.03 -7.35 1.54
CA ALA A 41 10.15 -8.04 0.62
C ALA A 41 10.99 -8.40 -0.61
N PRO A 42 11.18 -9.69 -0.93
CA PRO A 42 11.83 -10.08 -2.16
C PRO A 42 10.90 -9.65 -3.28
N VAL A 43 11.21 -8.55 -3.97
CA VAL A 43 10.47 -8.13 -5.16
C VAL A 43 10.60 -9.26 -6.19
N PRO A 44 9.54 -10.03 -6.48
CA PRO A 44 9.60 -11.06 -7.51
C PRO A 44 9.38 -10.33 -8.83
N GLY A 45 10.47 -9.85 -9.42
CA GLY A 45 10.45 -9.31 -10.78
C GLY A 45 10.68 -10.43 -11.79
N PRO A 46 9.70 -10.75 -12.66
CA PRO A 46 9.90 -11.68 -13.76
C PRO A 46 10.72 -10.96 -14.83
N GLY A 47 11.96 -11.41 -15.04
CA GLY A 47 12.76 -11.08 -16.22
C GLY A 47 13.07 -9.59 -16.45
N GLY A 48 14.22 -9.14 -15.97
CA GLY A 48 14.82 -7.89 -16.44
C GLY A 48 15.54 -7.13 -15.34
N ARG A 49 16.87 -7.08 -15.46
CA ARG A 49 17.84 -6.24 -14.70
C ARG A 49 17.36 -5.76 -13.33
N ALA A 50 17.93 -6.36 -12.28
CA ALA A 50 17.79 -5.91 -10.89
C ALA A 50 17.78 -4.37 -10.80
N PRO A 51 16.72 -3.75 -10.24
CA PRO A 51 16.69 -2.32 -10.05
C PRO A 51 17.90 -1.94 -9.18
N LYS A 52 18.84 -1.22 -9.79
CA LYS A 52 19.99 -0.67 -9.07
C LYS A 52 19.45 0.31 -8.04
N GLY A 53 19.45 -0.09 -6.76
CA GLY A 53 19.35 0.87 -5.66
C GLY A 53 18.22 0.68 -4.65
N LEU A 54 17.73 -0.54 -4.37
CA LEU A 54 16.96 -0.72 -3.14
C LEU A 54 17.89 -0.56 -1.94
N VAL A 55 17.93 0.64 -1.37
CA VAL A 55 18.72 0.96 -0.18
C VAL A 55 18.17 0.14 0.97
N LYS A 56 18.88 -0.93 1.33
CA LYS A 56 18.58 -1.75 2.51
C LYS A 56 18.55 -0.85 3.74
N GLN A 57 17.36 -0.54 4.24
CA GLN A 57 17.22 0.24 5.46
C GLN A 57 17.73 -0.59 6.64
N LYS A 58 18.55 0.04 7.49
CA LYS A 58 19.07 -0.61 8.69
C LYS A 58 17.98 -0.57 9.78
N PRO A 59 17.76 -1.67 10.54
CA PRO A 59 16.90 -1.65 11.71
C PRO A 59 17.28 -0.52 12.67
N ARG A 60 16.28 0.12 13.29
CA ARG A 60 16.48 1.22 14.24
C ARG A 60 15.91 0.86 15.60
N THR A 61 16.70 0.99 16.65
CA THR A 61 16.26 0.70 18.02
C THR A 61 16.33 1.96 18.87
N LYS A 62 15.28 2.22 19.66
CA LYS A 62 15.23 3.32 20.64
C LYS A 62 14.72 2.79 21.97
N MET A 63 15.05 3.44 23.07
CA MET A 63 14.56 3.05 24.40
C MET A 63 13.63 4.13 24.96
N THR A 64 12.57 3.71 25.67
CA THR A 64 11.62 4.60 26.33
C THR A 64 11.11 3.96 27.62
N ASN A 65 10.47 4.74 28.50
CA ASN A 65 9.77 4.22 29.67
C ASN A 65 8.26 4.20 29.41
N ILE A 66 7.65 3.02 29.46
CA ILE A 66 6.20 2.86 29.27
C ILE A 66 5.60 2.25 30.54
N VAL A 67 4.52 2.85 31.05
CA VAL A 67 3.77 2.30 32.17
C VAL A 67 2.94 1.13 31.65
N LEU A 68 3.26 -0.07 32.14
CA LEU A 68 2.61 -1.31 31.70
C LEU A 68 1.41 -1.70 32.57
N ASP A 69 1.24 -1.06 33.72
CA ASP A 69 0.11 -1.36 34.60
C ASP A 69 -1.19 -0.91 33.94
N LYS A 70 -2.11 -1.85 33.72
CA LYS A 70 -3.42 -1.66 33.09
C LYS A 70 -3.40 -1.05 31.68
N ILE A 71 -2.26 -1.10 30.97
CA ILE A 71 -2.20 -0.60 29.60
C ILE A 71 -2.97 -1.54 28.66
N SER A 72 -3.79 -0.97 27.76
CA SER A 72 -4.42 -1.73 26.69
C SER A 72 -3.40 -2.04 25.58
N ARG A 73 -3.69 -3.02 24.71
CA ARG A 73 -2.80 -3.32 23.57
C ARG A 73 -2.69 -2.13 22.62
N SER A 74 -3.80 -1.44 22.33
CA SER A 74 -3.82 -0.28 21.44
C SER A 74 -3.04 0.90 22.01
N ASP A 75 -3.13 1.16 23.32
CA ASP A 75 -2.36 2.22 23.98
C ASP A 75 -0.87 1.88 24.06
N PHE A 76 -0.54 0.60 24.27
CA PHE A 76 0.83 0.11 24.18
C PHE A 76 1.43 0.33 22.78
N ILE A 77 0.66 0.03 21.72
CA ILE A 77 1.06 0.29 20.33
C ILE A 77 1.30 1.78 20.09
N LYS A 78 0.35 2.64 20.48
CA LYS A 78 0.52 4.10 20.36
C LYS A 78 1.79 4.58 21.07
N ALA A 79 2.06 4.08 22.28
CA ALA A 79 3.23 4.47 23.07
C ALA A 79 4.56 4.06 22.41
N PHE A 80 4.67 2.83 21.87
CA PHE A 80 5.90 2.45 21.18
C PHE A 80 6.06 3.12 19.81
N LEU A 81 4.96 3.41 19.09
CA LEU A 81 5.00 4.17 17.83
C LEU A 81 5.46 5.62 18.06
N ALA A 82 5.01 6.25 19.15
CA ALA A 82 5.45 7.58 19.55
C ALA A 82 6.96 7.65 19.77
N THR A 83 7.60 6.55 20.22
CA THR A 83 9.06 6.48 20.40
C THR A 83 9.83 6.73 19.09
N HIS A 84 9.25 6.34 17.95
CA HIS A 84 9.80 6.57 16.62
C HIS A 84 9.20 7.77 15.87
N ASN A 85 8.40 8.61 16.55
CA ASN A 85 7.64 9.72 15.94
C ASN A 85 6.71 9.24 14.81
N LEU A 86 6.08 8.08 15.01
CA LEU A 86 5.17 7.45 14.04
C LEU A 86 3.70 7.56 14.44
N SER A 87 3.39 8.11 15.62
CA SER A 87 2.02 8.25 16.14
C SER A 87 1.10 9.07 15.24
N ASP A 88 1.65 10.03 14.49
CA ASP A 88 0.88 10.90 13.60
C ASP A 88 0.64 10.27 12.22
N LYS A 89 1.39 9.21 11.92
CA LYS A 89 1.34 8.51 10.62
C LYS A 89 0.60 7.18 10.71
N TYR A 90 0.59 6.55 11.88
CA TYR A 90 0.02 5.23 12.08
C TYR A 90 -0.79 5.20 13.37
N SER A 91 -1.96 4.57 13.31
CA SER A 91 -2.80 4.34 14.49
C SER A 91 -3.29 2.90 14.48
N PRO A 92 -3.21 2.17 15.60
CA PRO A 92 -3.99 0.96 15.74
C PRO A 92 -5.48 1.30 15.67
N GLY A 93 -6.27 0.39 15.11
CA GLY A 93 -7.72 0.42 15.24
C GLY A 93 -8.16 0.01 16.65
N VAL A 94 -9.44 0.18 16.95
CA VAL A 94 -10.02 -0.11 18.27
C VAL A 94 -9.92 -1.60 18.63
N HIS A 95 -10.07 -2.48 17.64
CA HIS A 95 -10.08 -3.95 17.82
C HIS A 95 -8.94 -4.65 17.06
N SER A 96 -8.17 -3.91 16.28
CA SER A 96 -7.15 -4.46 15.39
C SER A 96 -5.95 -3.55 15.39
N GLY A 97 -4.76 -4.12 15.50
CA GLY A 97 -3.51 -3.38 15.50
C GLY A 97 -2.45 -4.20 14.79
N PRO A 98 -1.34 -3.58 14.41
CA PRO A 98 -0.23 -4.28 13.77
C PRO A 98 0.31 -5.39 14.67
N ASP A 99 0.75 -6.47 14.05
CA ASP A 99 1.47 -7.54 14.71
C ASP A 99 2.83 -7.03 15.20
N PHE A 100 3.25 -7.45 16.40
CA PHE A 100 4.57 -7.14 16.92
C PHE A 100 5.11 -8.29 17.75
N LYS A 101 6.44 -8.41 17.82
CA LYS A 101 7.13 -9.37 18.69
C LYS A 101 7.47 -8.72 20.01
N LEU A 102 7.20 -9.42 21.11
CA LEU A 102 7.50 -8.94 22.46
C LEU A 102 8.30 -9.98 23.23
N TRP A 103 9.39 -9.55 23.86
CA TRP A 103 10.22 -10.39 24.73
C TRP A 103 10.89 -9.56 25.82
N TRP A 104 11.50 -10.23 26.80
CA TRP A 104 12.22 -9.54 27.88
C TRP A 104 13.39 -10.41 28.36
N SER A 105 14.28 -9.83 29.17
CA SER A 105 15.40 -10.55 29.77
C SER A 105 14.92 -11.77 30.57
N GLY A 106 15.28 -12.97 30.11
CA GLY A 106 14.87 -14.24 30.73
C GLY A 106 13.55 -14.83 30.23
N SER A 107 12.94 -14.27 29.17
CA SER A 107 11.83 -14.94 28.48
C SER A 107 12.30 -16.24 27.81
N PRO A 108 11.48 -17.31 27.79
CA PRO A 108 11.83 -18.55 27.11
C PRO A 108 12.06 -18.28 25.61
N GLY A 109 13.20 -18.73 25.08
CA GLY A 109 13.58 -18.55 23.67
C GLY A 109 14.19 -17.18 23.31
N GLY A 110 14.22 -16.22 24.24
CA GLY A 110 14.81 -14.89 24.00
C GLY A 110 14.24 -14.20 22.75
N LYS A 111 15.10 -13.53 21.97
CA LYS A 111 14.68 -12.85 20.72
C LYS A 111 14.18 -13.83 19.65
N SER A 112 14.83 -14.98 19.51
CA SER A 112 14.50 -15.95 18.45
C SER A 112 13.18 -16.69 18.71
N GLY A 113 12.78 -16.84 19.97
CA GLY A 113 11.52 -17.43 20.40
C GLY A 113 10.49 -16.40 20.86
N ALA A 114 10.67 -15.12 20.55
CA ALA A 114 9.74 -14.08 20.94
C ALA A 114 8.34 -14.34 20.38
N ALA A 115 7.32 -14.20 21.23
CA ALA A 115 5.94 -14.37 20.81
C ALA A 115 5.51 -13.19 19.91
N THR A 116 4.87 -13.51 18.79
CA THR A 116 4.16 -12.52 17.96
C THR A 116 2.78 -12.29 18.58
N ILE A 117 2.49 -11.04 18.93
CA ILE A 117 1.24 -10.60 19.52
C ILE A 117 0.33 -10.11 18.39
N GLN A 118 -0.79 -10.80 18.19
CA GLN A 118 -1.78 -10.44 17.15
C GLN A 118 -3.08 -9.93 17.79
N THR A 119 -3.47 -10.53 18.91
CA THR A 119 -4.74 -10.26 19.60
C THR A 119 -4.55 -9.60 20.96
N ASP A 120 -5.62 -8.99 21.48
CA ASP A 120 -5.65 -8.44 22.84
C ASP A 120 -5.44 -9.54 23.89
N GLY A 121 -5.91 -10.77 23.62
CA GLY A 121 -5.72 -11.94 24.48
C GLY A 121 -4.25 -12.33 24.61
N ASP A 122 -3.53 -12.41 23.49
CA ASP A 122 -2.09 -12.70 23.47
C ASP A 122 -1.32 -11.65 24.29
N PHE A 123 -1.66 -10.38 24.08
CA PHE A 123 -1.06 -9.27 24.80
C PHE A 123 -1.31 -9.37 26.30
N HIS A 124 -2.54 -9.67 26.72
CA HIS A 124 -2.90 -9.79 28.13
C HIS A 124 -2.11 -10.92 28.83
N VAL A 125 -2.01 -12.10 28.22
CA VAL A 125 -1.25 -13.23 28.77
C VAL A 125 0.22 -12.88 28.93
N VAL A 126 0.81 -12.25 27.92
CA VAL A 126 2.22 -11.83 27.98
C VAL A 126 2.43 -10.73 29.00
N LEU A 127 1.50 -9.78 29.11
CA LEU A 127 1.54 -8.70 30.09
C LEU A 127 1.46 -9.22 31.52
N GLN A 128 0.58 -10.19 31.81
CA GLN A 128 0.50 -10.83 33.13
C GLN A 128 1.84 -11.49 33.52
N HIS A 129 2.44 -12.25 32.59
CA HIS A 129 3.71 -12.90 32.86
C HIS A 129 4.85 -11.90 33.03
N LEU A 130 4.83 -10.80 32.27
CA LEU A 130 5.80 -9.73 32.38
C LEU A 130 5.68 -8.97 33.72
N LEU A 131 4.46 -8.66 34.16
CA LEU A 131 4.20 -7.99 35.43
C LEU A 131 4.53 -8.86 36.65
N SER A 132 4.56 -10.19 36.50
CA SER A 132 5.06 -11.10 37.54
C SER A 132 6.57 -11.00 37.78
N LYS A 133 7.32 -10.34 36.88
CA LYS A 133 8.78 -10.20 36.99
C LYS A 133 9.16 -8.93 37.77
N PRO A 134 10.27 -8.95 38.52
CA PRO A 134 10.74 -7.77 39.23
C PRO A 134 11.13 -6.65 38.25
N LYS A 135 10.46 -5.50 38.36
CA LYS A 135 10.61 -4.34 37.45
C LYS A 135 12.07 -3.92 37.24
N ALA A 136 12.86 -3.89 38.32
CA ALA A 136 14.24 -3.39 38.31
C ALA A 136 15.21 -4.20 37.42
N LYS A 137 14.88 -5.45 37.07
CA LYS A 137 15.75 -6.33 36.28
C LYS A 137 15.15 -6.70 34.91
N CYS A 138 13.95 -6.23 34.62
CA CYS A 138 13.21 -6.62 33.44
C CYS A 138 13.33 -5.55 32.36
N THR A 139 14.22 -5.76 31.39
CA THR A 139 14.23 -4.95 30.16
C THR A 139 13.32 -5.60 29.14
N VAL A 140 12.32 -4.87 28.68
CA VAL A 140 11.36 -5.32 27.67
C VAL A 140 11.87 -4.91 26.30
N SER A 141 11.69 -5.75 25.29
CA SER A 141 12.02 -5.46 23.90
C SER A 141 10.82 -5.75 23.03
N VAL A 142 10.49 -4.79 22.16
CA VAL A 142 9.43 -4.90 21.17
C VAL A 142 10.02 -4.71 19.78
N GLU A 143 9.59 -5.53 18.82
CA GLU A 143 9.97 -5.40 17.41
C GLU A 143 8.74 -5.44 16.53
N PHE A 144 8.60 -4.45 15.64
CA PHE A 144 7.51 -4.37 14.68
C PHE A 144 8.07 -4.07 13.28
N ASP A 145 7.38 -4.59 12.28
CA ASP A 145 7.74 -4.42 10.87
C ASP A 145 6.98 -3.24 10.27
N LEU A 146 7.71 -2.26 9.75
CA LEU A 146 7.09 -1.07 9.17
C LEU A 146 6.34 -1.38 7.85
N ASP A 147 6.71 -2.44 7.14
CA ASP A 147 6.04 -2.79 5.88
C ASP A 147 4.65 -3.37 6.13
N ASP A 148 4.48 -4.15 7.21
CA ASP A 148 3.19 -4.68 7.65
C ASP A 148 2.29 -3.59 8.28
N MET A 149 2.83 -2.40 8.57
CA MET A 149 2.07 -1.27 9.14
C MET A 149 1.21 -0.53 8.11
N MET A 150 1.35 -0.81 6.81
CA MET A 150 0.71 -0.03 5.75
C MET A 150 -0.83 0.02 5.86
N GLY A 151 -1.47 -1.04 6.35
CA GLY A 151 -2.92 -1.07 6.59
C GLY A 151 -3.39 -0.21 7.78
N PHE A 152 -2.46 0.22 8.64
CA PHE A 152 -2.74 1.00 9.85
C PHE A 152 -2.32 2.48 9.70
N ARG A 153 -2.01 2.91 8.48
CA ARG A 153 -1.63 4.28 8.20
C ARG A 153 -2.85 5.18 8.46
N ILE A 154 -2.69 6.18 9.32
CA ILE A 154 -3.66 7.26 9.43
C ILE A 154 -3.68 7.91 8.06
N GLN A 155 -4.83 7.83 7.39
CA GLN A 155 -5.07 8.70 6.25
C GLN A 155 -5.12 10.10 6.83
N GLN A 156 -3.96 10.75 6.86
CA GLN A 156 -3.88 12.16 7.17
C GLN A 156 -4.86 12.78 6.17
N PRO A 157 -5.99 13.35 6.62
CA PRO A 157 -6.80 14.16 5.74
C PRO A 157 -5.77 15.13 5.18
N LEU A 158 -5.54 15.10 3.86
CA LEU A 158 -4.68 16.12 3.28
C LEU A 158 -5.23 17.43 3.86
N PRO A 159 -4.39 18.23 4.57
CA PRO A 159 -4.86 19.51 5.06
C PRO A 159 -5.53 20.14 3.86
N SER A 160 -6.86 20.32 3.93
CA SER A 160 -7.63 20.97 2.89
C SER A 160 -6.83 22.20 2.61
N ALA A 161 -6.13 22.20 1.47
CA ALA A 161 -5.06 23.15 1.23
C ALA A 161 -5.73 24.48 1.44
N ALA A 162 -5.32 25.20 2.50
CA ALA A 162 -5.68 26.60 2.66
C ALA A 162 -5.31 27.19 1.31
N ALA A 163 -6.35 27.52 0.55
CA ALA A 163 -6.22 27.84 -0.84
C ALA A 163 -5.24 28.99 -0.92
N ASN A 164 -4.05 28.73 -1.45
CA ASN A 164 -3.39 29.75 -2.23
C ASN A 164 -4.24 29.83 -3.51
N PRO A 165 -5.02 30.91 -3.74
CA PRO A 165 -5.98 31.00 -4.84
C PRO A 165 -5.34 31.04 -6.24
N ASN A 166 -4.02 30.85 -6.37
CA ASN A 166 -3.27 31.15 -7.58
C ASN A 166 -2.58 29.96 -8.25
N THR A 167 -2.90 28.72 -7.86
CA THR A 167 -2.41 27.55 -8.61
C THR A 167 -3.60 26.73 -9.11
N GLU A 168 -4.05 27.06 -10.32
CA GLU A 168 -4.87 26.21 -11.18
C GLU A 168 -4.13 24.90 -11.48
N THR A 169 -4.15 23.96 -10.54
CA THR A 169 -3.72 22.60 -10.82
C THR A 169 -4.91 21.83 -11.36
N THR A 170 -4.96 21.76 -12.68
CA THR A 170 -5.85 20.95 -13.49
C THR A 170 -5.72 19.47 -13.08
N ASP A 171 -6.85 18.79 -12.89
CA ASP A 171 -6.98 17.32 -12.70
C ASP A 171 -6.83 16.72 -11.29
N GLY A 172 -7.61 17.22 -10.33
CA GLY A 172 -7.80 16.61 -8.99
C GLY A 172 -9.00 15.65 -8.86
N GLU A 173 -9.42 14.94 -9.92
CA GLU A 173 -10.72 14.24 -9.98
C GLU A 173 -10.74 12.82 -9.35
N LEU A 174 -9.62 12.29 -8.83
CA LEU A 174 -9.54 10.89 -8.35
C LEU A 174 -9.29 10.70 -6.85
N VAL A 175 -9.33 11.74 -6.02
CA VAL A 175 -8.97 11.64 -4.59
C VAL A 175 -10.15 11.25 -3.70
N TYR A 176 -11.38 11.41 -4.18
CA TYR A 176 -12.58 11.04 -3.42
C TYR A 176 -12.95 9.60 -3.77
N GLY A 177 -12.74 8.67 -2.82
CA GLY A 177 -13.15 7.26 -2.96
C GLY A 177 -14.68 7.08 -3.10
N THR A 178 -15.20 5.91 -2.75
CA THR A 178 -16.64 5.57 -2.89
C THR A 178 -17.61 6.42 -2.06
N ARG A 179 -17.13 7.39 -1.29
CA ARG A 179 -17.99 8.34 -0.57
C ARG A 179 -18.37 9.48 -1.51
N VAL A 180 -19.67 9.62 -1.75
CA VAL A 180 -20.24 10.75 -2.49
C VAL A 180 -19.79 12.06 -1.81
N PRO A 181 -19.03 12.92 -2.51
CA PRO A 181 -18.63 14.21 -1.97
C PRO A 181 -19.84 15.03 -1.52
N GLN A 182 -19.83 15.53 -0.29
CA GLN A 182 -20.89 16.42 0.19
C GLN A 182 -20.79 17.77 -0.53
N LEU A 183 -21.95 18.33 -0.92
CA LEU A 183 -22.02 19.60 -1.66
C LEU A 183 -21.38 20.76 -0.87
N ASP A 184 -21.51 20.75 0.46
CA ASP A 184 -20.96 21.76 1.36
C ASP A 184 -19.42 21.81 1.35
N GLY A 185 -18.76 20.76 0.83
CA GLY A 185 -17.29 20.72 0.69
C GLY A 185 -16.75 21.41 -0.57
N PHE A 186 -17.61 21.83 -1.51
CA PHE A 186 -17.19 22.50 -2.74
C PHE A 186 -17.30 24.02 -2.60
N SER A 187 -16.36 24.75 -3.23
CA SER A 187 -16.44 26.21 -3.29
C SER A 187 -17.72 26.67 -3.98
N GLU A 188 -18.25 27.84 -3.59
CA GLU A 188 -19.45 28.44 -4.19
C GLU A 188 -19.36 28.53 -5.71
N VAL A 189 -18.17 28.85 -6.24
CA VAL A 189 -17.90 28.89 -7.69
C VAL A 189 -18.07 27.52 -8.33
N THR A 190 -17.59 26.45 -7.68
CA THR A 190 -17.74 25.08 -8.19
C THR A 190 -19.19 24.63 -8.11
N GLN A 191 -19.91 25.00 -7.05
CA GLN A 191 -21.34 24.73 -6.92
C GLN A 191 -22.14 25.46 -8.02
N LEU A 192 -21.80 26.73 -8.29
CA LEU A 192 -22.38 27.51 -9.38
C LEU A 192 -22.12 26.84 -10.74
N HIS A 193 -20.89 26.41 -11.03
CA HIS A 193 -20.60 25.64 -12.25
C HIS A 193 -21.43 24.35 -12.33
N GLY A 194 -21.56 23.62 -11.22
CA GLY A 194 -22.41 22.43 -11.13
C GLY A 194 -23.86 22.73 -11.51
N SER A 195 -24.45 23.81 -10.99
CA SER A 195 -25.80 24.23 -11.36
C SER A 195 -25.93 24.58 -12.84
N ILE A 196 -24.98 25.33 -13.41
CA ILE A 196 -25.00 25.71 -14.83
C ILE A 196 -24.85 24.47 -15.73
N ILE A 197 -24.00 23.50 -15.37
CA ILE A 197 -23.84 22.24 -16.10
C ILE A 197 -25.16 21.46 -16.17
N MET A 198 -25.89 21.39 -15.05
CA MET A 198 -27.19 20.71 -15.01
C MET A 198 -28.21 21.41 -15.92
N GLU A 199 -28.23 22.75 -15.93
CA GLU A 199 -29.09 23.53 -16.84
C GLU A 199 -28.70 23.34 -18.32
N LEU A 200 -27.41 23.29 -18.63
CA LEU A 200 -26.92 23.02 -19.99
C LEU A 200 -27.36 21.62 -20.46
N LYS A 201 -27.22 20.60 -19.62
CA LYS A 201 -27.68 19.23 -19.95
C LYS A 201 -29.19 19.18 -20.19
N ALA A 202 -29.98 19.94 -19.43
CA ALA A 202 -31.43 20.03 -19.59
C ALA A 202 -31.84 20.81 -20.85
N THR A 203 -31.05 21.81 -21.25
CA THR A 203 -31.31 22.63 -22.45
C THR A 203 -30.97 21.88 -23.74
N TRP A 204 -29.98 21.00 -23.70
CA TRP A 204 -29.39 20.35 -24.88
C TRP A 204 -29.50 18.81 -24.87
N PRO A 205 -30.69 18.20 -24.66
CA PRO A 205 -30.84 16.75 -24.72
C PRO A 205 -30.65 16.25 -26.16
N CYS A 206 -30.01 15.09 -26.32
CA CYS A 206 -29.79 14.49 -27.63
C CYS A 206 -30.20 13.01 -27.63
N SER A 207 -31.10 12.65 -28.55
CA SER A 207 -31.52 11.26 -28.78
C SER A 207 -30.61 10.49 -29.73
N MET A 208 -29.81 11.18 -30.56
CA MET A 208 -28.91 10.54 -31.53
C MET A 208 -27.64 9.99 -30.88
N HIS A 209 -27.16 10.62 -29.80
CA HIS A 209 -25.97 10.20 -29.08
C HIS A 209 -26.35 9.71 -27.69
N LEU A 210 -25.84 8.54 -27.32
CA LEU A 210 -26.03 7.98 -25.98
C LEU A 210 -24.90 8.45 -25.06
N ASN A 211 -25.22 8.64 -23.78
CA ASN A 211 -24.23 8.88 -22.74
C ASN A 211 -23.54 7.56 -22.33
N GLU A 212 -22.53 7.64 -21.45
CA GLU A 212 -21.76 6.49 -20.96
C GLU A 212 -22.62 5.42 -20.26
N HIS A 213 -23.83 5.78 -19.82
CA HIS A 213 -24.78 4.87 -19.18
C HIS A 213 -25.88 4.36 -20.15
N GLY A 214 -25.75 4.61 -21.45
CA GLY A 214 -26.73 4.21 -22.46
C GLY A 214 -28.02 5.04 -22.46
N GLY A 215 -28.11 6.11 -21.66
CA GLY A 215 -29.22 7.07 -21.69
C GLY A 215 -29.02 8.16 -22.76
N ALA A 216 -29.98 9.08 -22.90
CA ALA A 216 -29.84 10.22 -23.81
C ALA A 216 -28.61 11.08 -23.45
N GLY A 217 -27.80 11.40 -24.44
CA GLY A 217 -26.64 12.27 -24.32
C GLY A 217 -27.03 13.75 -24.30
N SER A 218 -26.01 14.62 -24.26
CA SER A 218 -26.20 16.07 -24.42
C SER A 218 -25.35 16.56 -25.59
N CYS A 219 -25.98 17.25 -26.55
CA CYS A 219 -25.30 17.76 -27.74
C CYS A 219 -25.71 19.20 -28.02
N TYR A 220 -24.74 20.04 -28.37
CA TYR A 220 -25.01 21.33 -28.98
C TYR A 220 -25.27 21.13 -30.48
N VAL A 221 -26.39 21.65 -30.97
CA VAL A 221 -26.72 21.60 -32.40
C VAL A 221 -26.28 22.90 -33.04
N THR A 222 -25.33 22.80 -33.97
CA THR A 222 -24.81 23.96 -34.72
C THR A 222 -25.83 24.44 -35.75
N ASN A 223 -25.61 25.63 -36.32
CA ASN A 223 -26.47 26.18 -37.38
C ASN A 223 -26.50 25.31 -38.66
N THR A 224 -25.55 24.39 -38.82
CA THR A 224 -25.49 23.42 -39.92
C THR A 224 -26.22 22.11 -39.60
N SER A 225 -26.93 22.05 -38.46
CA SER A 225 -27.57 20.84 -37.93
C SER A 225 -26.58 19.72 -37.55
N GLU A 226 -25.30 20.04 -37.37
CA GLU A 226 -24.32 19.09 -36.85
C GLU A 226 -24.35 19.06 -35.34
N HIS A 227 -24.30 17.86 -34.77
CA HIS A 227 -24.34 17.62 -33.34
C HIS A 227 -22.93 17.54 -32.76
N VAL A 228 -22.60 18.42 -31.82
CA VAL A 228 -21.34 18.40 -31.06
C VAL A 228 -21.62 17.81 -29.68
N LEU A 229 -21.03 16.66 -29.38
CA LEU A 229 -21.21 15.96 -28.10
C LEU A 229 -20.59 16.74 -26.93
N LEU A 230 -21.40 17.06 -25.93
CA LEU A 230 -20.97 17.82 -24.75
C LEU A 230 -20.48 16.86 -23.66
N ASN A 231 -19.17 16.56 -23.67
CA ASN A 231 -18.54 15.78 -22.60
C ASN A 231 -18.37 16.63 -21.31
N ALA A 232 -17.94 15.99 -20.21
CA ALA A 232 -17.78 16.66 -18.92
C ALA A 232 -16.81 17.85 -18.96
N ARG A 233 -15.72 17.77 -19.74
CA ARG A 233 -14.77 18.88 -19.92
C ARG A 233 -15.42 20.06 -20.62
N TRP A 234 -16.20 19.81 -21.67
CA TRP A 234 -16.86 20.85 -22.45
C TRP A 234 -17.96 21.56 -21.65
N LEU A 235 -18.73 20.79 -20.88
CA LEU A 235 -19.73 21.33 -19.97
C LEU A 235 -19.08 22.19 -18.87
N LYS A 236 -17.95 21.76 -18.28
CA LYS A 236 -17.19 22.56 -17.30
C LYS A 236 -16.68 23.88 -17.92
N ALA A 237 -16.10 23.84 -19.12
CA ALA A 237 -15.60 25.03 -19.81
C ALA A 237 -16.73 26.02 -20.18
N TRP A 238 -17.86 25.51 -20.67
CA TRP A 238 -19.02 26.34 -20.99
C TRP A 238 -19.64 26.95 -19.73
N ALA A 239 -19.77 26.19 -18.65
CA ALA A 239 -20.28 26.70 -17.39
C ALA A 239 -19.39 27.82 -16.81
N ALA A 240 -18.07 27.67 -16.88
CA ALA A 240 -17.13 28.72 -16.48
C ALA A 240 -17.28 29.98 -17.34
N ALA A 241 -17.45 29.84 -18.66
CA ALA A 241 -17.67 30.99 -19.55
C ALA A 241 -19.01 31.71 -19.29
N ILE A 242 -20.06 30.98 -18.89
CA ILE A 242 -21.33 31.58 -18.47
C ILE A 242 -21.16 32.32 -17.15
N ALA A 243 -20.47 31.72 -16.17
CA ALA A 243 -20.20 32.35 -14.88
C ALA A 243 -19.35 33.64 -15.03
N ALA A 244 -18.46 33.67 -16.03
CA ALA A 244 -17.68 34.86 -16.40
C ALA A 244 -18.45 35.84 -17.31
N HIS A 245 -19.71 35.59 -17.64
CA HIS A 245 -20.54 36.39 -18.56
C HIS A 245 -19.97 36.54 -19.99
N VAL A 246 -19.15 35.58 -20.44
CA VAL A 246 -18.56 35.53 -21.79
C VAL A 246 -19.41 34.68 -22.75
N ALA A 247 -20.21 33.76 -22.22
CA ALA A 247 -21.10 32.90 -22.99
C ALA A 247 -22.52 32.89 -22.40
N THR A 248 -23.48 32.34 -23.15
CA THR A 248 -24.86 32.15 -22.69
C THR A 248 -25.22 30.67 -22.70
N LYS A 249 -26.36 30.29 -22.11
CA LYS A 249 -26.87 28.91 -22.17
C LYS A 249 -27.17 28.44 -23.60
N LEU A 250 -27.43 29.38 -24.52
CA LEU A 250 -27.80 29.10 -25.90
C LEU A 250 -26.62 29.16 -26.87
N VAL A 251 -25.58 29.91 -26.53
CA VAL A 251 -24.42 30.14 -27.40
C VAL A 251 -23.15 29.74 -26.67
N PRO A 252 -22.43 28.71 -27.14
CA PRO A 252 -21.20 28.26 -26.50
C PRO A 252 -20.09 29.32 -26.61
N PRO A 253 -19.09 29.28 -25.72
CA PRO A 253 -17.94 30.18 -25.80
C PRO A 253 -17.15 29.96 -27.10
N ASN A 254 -16.65 31.05 -27.67
CA ASN A 254 -15.77 31.02 -28.85
C ASN A 254 -14.34 30.60 -28.45
N ILE A 255 -14.17 29.35 -28.03
CA ILE A 255 -12.87 28.74 -27.74
C ILE A 255 -12.52 27.75 -28.83
N SER A 256 -11.24 27.62 -29.17
CA SER A 256 -10.74 26.73 -30.22
C SER A 256 -11.14 25.26 -30.01
N GLU A 257 -11.45 24.89 -28.77
CA GLU A 257 -11.98 23.56 -28.43
C GLU A 257 -13.35 23.34 -29.08
N PHE A 258 -14.24 24.35 -29.09
CA PHE A 258 -15.55 24.31 -29.76
C PHE A 258 -15.47 24.46 -31.29
N ASP A 259 -14.44 25.15 -31.79
CA ASP A 259 -14.26 25.41 -33.22
C ASP A 259 -13.54 24.26 -33.95
N GLY A 260 -12.86 23.37 -33.23
CA GLY A 260 -12.08 22.26 -33.82
C GLY A 260 -12.91 21.25 -34.63
N SER A 261 -14.23 21.24 -34.49
CA SER A 261 -15.14 20.43 -35.32
C SER A 261 -15.55 21.11 -36.63
N ARG A 262 -15.41 22.44 -36.76
CA ARG A 262 -15.84 23.19 -37.96
C ARG A 262 -14.97 22.97 -39.19
N ASP A 263 -13.71 22.57 -39.01
CA ASP A 263 -12.76 22.37 -40.11
C ASP A 263 -12.72 20.92 -40.65
N GLY A 264 -13.59 20.02 -40.18
CA GLY A 264 -13.69 18.64 -40.70
C GLY A 264 -12.45 17.76 -40.49
N ARG A 265 -11.40 18.26 -39.82
CA ARG A 265 -10.22 17.49 -39.42
C ARG A 265 -10.42 16.95 -38.01
N LEU A 266 -11.02 15.77 -37.91
CA LEU A 266 -10.96 14.97 -36.68
C LEU A 266 -9.49 14.89 -36.22
N PRO A 267 -9.15 15.30 -34.99
CA PRO A 267 -7.83 15.03 -34.45
C PRO A 267 -7.73 13.53 -34.25
N GLY A 268 -7.15 12.83 -35.22
CA GLY A 268 -6.74 11.44 -35.06
C GLY A 268 -5.88 11.27 -33.80
N PRO A 269 -5.84 10.05 -33.23
CA PRO A 269 -5.13 9.79 -31.99
C PRO A 269 -3.69 10.31 -32.10
N ARG A 270 -3.36 11.37 -31.35
CA ARG A 270 -2.00 11.91 -31.30
C ARG A 270 -1.06 10.78 -30.91
N PRO A 271 -0.13 10.34 -31.77
CA PRO A 271 0.85 9.34 -31.38
C PRO A 271 1.71 9.96 -30.27
N ARG A 272 1.59 9.40 -29.06
CA ARG A 272 2.41 9.76 -27.89
C ARG A 272 3.79 9.13 -28.05
N GLY A 273 4.48 9.49 -29.13
CA GLY A 273 5.85 9.09 -29.43
C GLY A 273 6.82 9.94 -28.64
N ARG A 274 7.51 9.31 -27.68
CA ARG A 274 8.72 9.86 -27.06
C ARG A 274 9.76 10.08 -28.15
N ALA A 275 10.02 11.34 -28.51
CA ALA A 275 11.26 11.70 -29.16
C ALA A 275 12.38 11.58 -28.11
N GLY A 276 13.24 10.58 -28.26
CA GLY A 276 14.47 10.47 -27.49
C GLY A 276 15.45 11.60 -27.84
N PRO A 277 16.46 11.85 -26.98
CA PRO A 277 17.43 12.91 -27.19
C PRO A 277 18.40 12.52 -28.31
N GLY A 278 18.29 13.20 -29.45
CA GLY A 278 19.22 13.10 -30.56
C GLY A 278 20.49 13.94 -30.34
N LEU A 279 21.62 13.29 -30.62
CA LEU A 279 23.01 13.73 -30.54
C LEU A 279 23.27 15.19 -30.95
N SER A 280 23.87 15.98 -30.05
CA SER A 280 24.53 17.24 -30.42
C SER A 280 25.98 16.99 -30.82
N ALA A 281 26.34 17.59 -31.95
CA ALA A 281 27.64 17.52 -32.58
C ALA A 281 28.73 18.30 -31.82
N THR A 282 29.95 17.86 -32.08
CA THR A 282 31.28 18.34 -31.71
C THR A 282 31.52 19.86 -31.74
N ALA A 283 32.00 20.41 -30.60
CA ALA A 283 33.24 21.16 -30.34
C ALA A 283 33.77 22.20 -31.38
N PRO A 284 34.41 23.34 -30.97
CA PRO A 284 35.59 23.29 -30.10
C PRO A 284 35.90 24.47 -29.13
N ASN A 285 36.79 24.12 -28.19
CA ASN A 285 37.84 24.92 -27.53
C ASN A 285 37.47 26.10 -26.62
N GLN A 286 37.81 25.97 -25.33
CA GLN A 286 38.81 26.85 -24.72
C GLN A 286 39.43 26.25 -23.44
N GLN A 287 40.75 26.42 -23.35
CA GLN A 287 41.63 26.16 -22.22
C GLN A 287 41.13 26.84 -20.94
N LEU A 288 41.38 26.23 -19.78
CA LEU A 288 42.23 26.77 -18.70
C LEU A 288 41.96 25.98 -17.40
N GLY A 289 43.01 25.51 -16.72
CA GLY A 289 42.93 25.19 -15.29
C GLY A 289 43.49 23.84 -14.84
N ASP A 290 44.81 23.70 -14.94
CA ASP A 290 45.61 22.87 -14.03
C ASP A 290 45.42 23.34 -12.57
N MET A 291 45.15 22.41 -11.65
CA MET A 291 45.50 22.39 -10.20
C MET A 291 44.40 21.68 -9.38
N MET A 292 44.54 20.36 -9.20
CA MET A 292 44.36 19.65 -7.91
C MET A 292 44.38 18.13 -8.13
N GLN A 293 45.56 17.61 -8.47
CA GLN A 293 46.02 16.35 -7.88
C GLN A 293 46.89 16.73 -6.69
N PHE A 294 46.61 16.19 -5.50
CA PHE A 294 47.57 15.62 -4.55
C PHE A 294 46.90 15.48 -3.18
N ILE A 295 47.21 14.38 -2.50
CA ILE A 295 46.89 14.02 -1.10
C ILE A 295 45.59 13.22 -0.90
N SER A 296 45.72 11.89 -0.94
CA SER A 296 45.31 10.96 0.15
C SER A 296 45.11 9.52 -0.36
N GLY A 297 46.15 8.94 -0.94
CA GLY A 297 46.33 7.49 -0.94
C GLY A 297 47.56 7.21 -0.10
N LEU A 298 47.38 6.79 1.16
CA LEU A 298 48.34 6.07 2.02
C LEU A 298 47.67 5.83 3.39
N LEU A 299 47.11 4.64 3.60
CA LEU A 299 47.27 3.82 4.83
C LEU A 299 46.42 2.54 4.75
N PRO A 300 47.04 1.37 4.50
CA PRO A 300 46.66 0.11 5.10
C PRO A 300 47.63 -0.23 6.25
N LEU A 301 47.18 -1.06 7.20
CA LEU A 301 47.92 -1.60 8.36
C LEU A 301 48.16 -0.64 9.53
N LEU A 302 47.48 -0.91 10.65
CA LEU A 302 48.02 -1.04 12.02
C LEU A 302 46.83 -1.21 12.99
N GLY A 303 46.87 -2.21 13.89
CA GLY A 303 45.91 -2.27 15.00
C GLY A 303 45.28 -3.61 15.37
N LYS A 304 45.89 -4.76 15.05
CA LYS A 304 45.79 -5.92 15.96
C LYS A 304 46.66 -5.61 17.17
N VAL A 305 46.13 -5.71 18.39
CA VAL A 305 46.73 -6.27 19.63
C VAL A 305 45.95 -5.75 20.86
N SER A 306 45.81 -6.65 21.85
CA SER A 306 45.43 -6.44 23.27
C SER A 306 43.93 -6.41 23.60
N ARG A 307 43.38 -7.18 24.55
CA ARG A 307 43.96 -7.95 25.67
C ARG A 307 43.15 -9.22 25.95
N LYS A 308 43.87 -10.34 26.14
CA LYS A 308 43.47 -11.45 27.00
C LYS A 308 43.26 -10.92 28.44
N ARG A 309 42.11 -11.20 29.04
CA ARG A 309 42.01 -11.37 30.50
C ARG A 309 41.70 -12.84 30.76
N ALA A 310 42.71 -13.52 31.31
CA ALA A 310 42.52 -14.75 32.05
C ALA A 310 41.76 -14.40 33.33
N HIS A 311 40.74 -15.19 33.68
CA HIS A 311 40.37 -15.41 35.07
C HIS A 311 39.63 -16.75 35.24
N SER A 312 40.21 -17.54 36.14
CA SER A 312 39.59 -18.52 37.03
C SER A 312 39.20 -19.89 36.48
N GLU A 313 40.14 -20.82 36.71
CA GLU A 313 39.87 -22.24 36.92
C GLU A 313 38.90 -22.40 38.10
N SER A 314 37.70 -22.89 37.82
CA SER A 314 36.81 -23.48 38.82
C SER A 314 36.59 -24.93 38.44
N SER A 315 37.34 -25.80 39.11
CA SER A 315 37.21 -27.24 39.08
C SER A 315 35.82 -27.65 39.61
N SER A 316 34.98 -28.16 38.72
CA SER A 316 33.78 -28.91 39.07
C SER A 316 33.67 -30.12 38.13
N PRO A 317 33.35 -31.32 38.66
CA PRO A 317 33.39 -32.55 37.88
C PRO A 317 32.28 -32.56 36.81
N ILE A 318 32.71 -32.63 35.56
CA ILE A 318 31.86 -32.79 34.37
C ILE A 318 31.16 -34.15 34.48
N ARG A 319 29.85 -34.15 34.72
CA ARG A 319 29.00 -35.30 34.43
C ARG A 319 28.83 -35.37 32.90
N CYS A 320 29.49 -36.33 32.27
CA CYS A 320 29.22 -36.71 30.88
C CYS A 320 27.80 -37.26 30.77
N SER A 321 26.86 -36.41 30.35
CA SER A 321 25.56 -36.86 29.86
C SER A 321 25.77 -37.65 28.55
N PRO A 322 25.13 -38.82 28.38
CA PRO A 322 25.28 -39.63 27.17
C PRO A 322 24.77 -38.86 25.95
N PHE A 323 25.64 -38.67 24.96
CA PHE A 323 25.28 -38.14 23.65
C PHE A 323 24.29 -39.08 22.98
N THR A 324 23.04 -38.65 22.84
CA THR A 324 22.06 -39.33 21.99
C THR A 324 22.50 -39.22 20.52
N PRO A 325 22.49 -40.32 19.74
CA PRO A 325 22.91 -40.32 18.36
C PRO A 325 22.08 -39.33 17.53
N VAL A 326 22.77 -38.44 16.83
CA VAL A 326 22.18 -37.49 15.89
C VAL A 326 21.42 -38.28 14.82
N ARG A 327 20.09 -38.29 14.91
CA ARG A 327 19.20 -38.85 13.88
C ARG A 327 19.50 -38.09 12.58
N LYS A 328 20.17 -38.75 11.63
CA LYS A 328 20.25 -38.28 10.25
C LYS A 328 18.82 -38.07 9.77
N ALA A 329 18.51 -36.83 9.38
CA ALA A 329 17.18 -36.50 8.87
C ALA A 329 16.85 -37.45 7.71
N PRO A 330 15.65 -38.04 7.68
CA PRO A 330 15.25 -38.93 6.60
C PRO A 330 15.41 -38.21 5.26
N ILE A 331 16.08 -38.87 4.33
CA ILE A 331 16.28 -38.42 2.96
C ILE A 331 14.89 -38.13 2.40
N SER A 332 14.59 -36.86 2.16
CA SER A 332 13.29 -36.45 1.63
C SER A 332 13.03 -37.15 0.29
N PRO A 333 11.82 -37.64 0.04
CA PRO A 333 11.48 -38.36 -1.18
C PRO A 333 11.83 -37.54 -2.43
N PRO A 334 12.16 -38.21 -3.55
CA PRO A 334 12.52 -37.53 -4.79
C PRO A 334 11.41 -36.57 -5.20
N LEU A 335 11.77 -35.29 -5.38
CA LEU A 335 10.83 -34.27 -5.85
C LEU A 335 10.35 -34.69 -7.25
N SER A 336 9.04 -34.75 -7.46
CA SER A 336 8.44 -35.01 -8.78
C SER A 336 9.10 -34.11 -9.85
N PRO A 337 9.17 -34.50 -11.13
CA PRO A 337 9.73 -33.63 -12.17
C PRO A 337 9.01 -32.26 -12.19
N ILE A 338 9.73 -31.19 -12.51
CA ILE A 338 9.11 -29.89 -12.77
C ILE A 338 8.52 -30.00 -14.19
N PRO A 339 7.21 -29.71 -14.38
CA PRO A 339 6.63 -29.72 -15.72
C PRO A 339 7.38 -28.73 -16.63
N THR A 340 7.53 -29.09 -17.89
CA THR A 340 8.07 -28.17 -18.91
C THR A 340 7.07 -27.03 -19.14
N ALA A 341 7.53 -25.86 -19.57
CA ALA A 341 6.68 -24.69 -19.79
C ALA A 341 5.42 -25.02 -20.64
N ASN A 342 5.58 -25.83 -21.68
CA ASN A 342 4.50 -26.21 -22.60
C ASN A 342 3.55 -27.27 -22.02
N SER A 343 3.87 -27.87 -20.87
CA SER A 343 3.05 -28.87 -20.18
C SER A 343 2.51 -28.38 -18.84
N GLU A 344 2.82 -27.14 -18.42
CA GLU A 344 2.37 -26.60 -17.14
C GLU A 344 0.84 -26.53 -17.06
N LEU A 345 0.17 -26.10 -18.14
CA LEU A 345 -1.29 -26.02 -18.21
C LEU A 345 -1.93 -27.40 -18.07
N ARG A 346 -1.48 -28.39 -18.85
CA ARG A 346 -1.97 -29.78 -18.78
C ARG A 346 -1.79 -30.38 -17.38
N SER A 347 -0.60 -30.21 -16.78
CA SER A 347 -0.34 -30.69 -15.42
C SER A 347 -1.25 -30.01 -14.39
N CYS A 348 -1.45 -28.69 -14.50
CA CYS A 348 -2.33 -27.95 -13.61
C CYS A 348 -3.80 -28.41 -13.72
N LEU A 349 -4.31 -28.64 -14.94
CA LEU A 349 -5.68 -29.12 -15.15
C LEU A 349 -5.87 -30.56 -14.66
N SER A 350 -4.87 -31.44 -14.87
CA SER A 350 -4.87 -32.80 -14.33
C SER A 350 -4.88 -32.81 -12.79
N ASP A 351 -4.01 -32.02 -12.16
CA ASP A 351 -3.96 -31.89 -10.70
C ASP A 351 -5.25 -31.28 -10.14
N PHE A 352 -5.90 -30.37 -10.89
CA PHE A 352 -7.18 -29.77 -10.52
C PHE A 352 -8.31 -30.81 -10.58
N ALA A 353 -8.36 -31.61 -11.65
CA ALA A 353 -9.31 -32.69 -11.79
C ALA A 353 -9.19 -33.71 -10.65
N GLU A 354 -7.96 -34.11 -10.30
CA GLU A 354 -7.70 -35.01 -9.18
C GLU A 354 -8.10 -34.38 -7.83
N ALA A 355 -7.69 -33.14 -7.57
CA ALA A 355 -7.88 -32.50 -6.26
C ALA A 355 -9.31 -32.02 -6.00
N LYS A 356 -10.08 -31.68 -7.04
CA LYS A 356 -11.42 -31.09 -6.92
C LYS A 356 -12.54 -31.94 -7.52
N GLY A 357 -12.23 -33.00 -8.25
CA GLY A 357 -13.22 -33.83 -8.94
C GLY A 357 -13.97 -33.09 -10.04
N ILE A 358 -13.36 -32.05 -10.63
CA ILE A 358 -13.93 -31.25 -11.71
C ILE A 358 -12.99 -31.37 -12.91
N ASP A 359 -13.42 -32.09 -13.93
CA ASP A 359 -12.64 -32.27 -15.14
C ASP A 359 -12.83 -31.08 -16.10
N LEU A 360 -11.76 -30.30 -16.28
CA LEU A 360 -11.67 -29.23 -17.27
C LEU A 360 -10.56 -29.50 -18.30
N THR A 361 -10.10 -30.75 -18.42
CA THR A 361 -9.02 -31.09 -19.37
C THR A 361 -9.44 -30.89 -20.83
N ALA A 362 -10.74 -31.00 -21.13
CA ALA A 362 -11.29 -30.77 -22.46
C ALA A 362 -11.09 -29.32 -22.96
N CYS A 363 -10.95 -28.33 -22.07
CA CYS A 363 -10.72 -26.94 -22.48
C CYS A 363 -9.24 -26.56 -22.63
N GLU A 364 -8.31 -27.52 -22.51
CA GLU A 364 -6.86 -27.28 -22.62
C GLU A 364 -6.50 -26.60 -23.95
N GLU A 365 -7.03 -27.08 -25.07
CA GLU A 365 -6.72 -26.55 -26.40
C GLU A 365 -7.20 -25.10 -26.56
N ALA A 366 -8.40 -24.79 -26.09
CA ALA A 366 -8.97 -23.45 -26.15
C ALA A 366 -8.21 -22.44 -25.24
N LEU A 367 -7.80 -22.87 -24.05
CA LEU A 367 -6.97 -22.06 -23.16
C LEU A 367 -5.57 -21.83 -23.74
N THR A 368 -4.99 -22.86 -24.36
CA THR A 368 -3.68 -22.77 -25.03
C THR A 368 -3.72 -21.83 -26.23
N ALA A 369 -4.79 -21.88 -27.04
CA ALA A 369 -4.96 -21.00 -28.20
C ALA A 369 -5.07 -19.50 -27.82
N LEU A 370 -5.41 -19.20 -26.57
CA LEU A 370 -5.52 -17.84 -26.03
C LEU A 370 -4.32 -17.45 -25.14
N ASP A 371 -3.27 -18.27 -25.11
CA ASP A 371 -2.08 -18.10 -24.26
C ASP A 371 -2.43 -17.94 -22.76
N LEU A 372 -3.50 -18.62 -22.30
CA LEU A 372 -3.93 -18.59 -20.90
C LEU A 372 -3.18 -19.64 -20.08
N THR A 373 -2.04 -19.24 -19.52
CA THR A 373 -1.22 -20.06 -18.62
C THR A 373 -1.76 -20.08 -17.18
N PRO A 374 -1.42 -21.10 -16.36
CA PRO A 374 -1.91 -21.20 -14.98
C PRO A 374 -1.67 -19.97 -14.09
N ASP A 375 -0.64 -19.17 -14.34
CA ASP A 375 -0.33 -17.92 -13.64
C ASP A 375 -1.22 -16.74 -14.04
N ILE A 376 -1.74 -16.73 -15.27
CA ILE A 376 -2.61 -15.67 -15.79
C ILE A 376 -4.09 -15.97 -15.51
N ILE A 377 -4.49 -17.25 -15.53
CA ILE A 377 -5.89 -17.68 -15.31
C ILE A 377 -6.58 -16.97 -14.13
N PRO A 378 -5.95 -16.81 -12.93
CA PRO A 378 -6.61 -16.17 -11.79
C PRO A 378 -6.95 -14.68 -11.95
N ASP A 379 -6.42 -14.03 -12.98
CA ASP A 379 -6.60 -12.60 -13.29
C ASP A 379 -7.58 -12.38 -14.47
N VAL A 380 -7.97 -13.44 -15.17
CA VAL A 380 -8.95 -13.36 -16.26
C VAL A 380 -10.37 -13.21 -15.68
N PRO A 381 -11.24 -12.35 -16.25
CA PRO A 381 -12.62 -12.24 -15.79
C PRO A 381 -13.36 -13.59 -15.83
N VAL A 382 -14.06 -13.91 -14.75
CA VAL A 382 -14.73 -15.22 -14.56
C VAL A 382 -15.71 -15.53 -15.70
N GLN A 383 -16.50 -14.54 -16.15
CA GLN A 383 -17.45 -14.75 -17.25
C GLN A 383 -16.76 -15.20 -18.54
N ARG A 384 -15.61 -14.62 -18.88
CA ARG A 384 -14.85 -15.00 -20.08
C ARG A 384 -14.38 -16.46 -20.01
N LEU A 385 -13.95 -16.91 -18.83
CA LEU A 385 -13.54 -18.30 -18.63
C LEU A 385 -14.73 -19.26 -18.60
N CYS A 386 -15.89 -18.84 -18.11
CA CYS A 386 -17.12 -19.62 -18.24
C CYS A 386 -17.47 -19.88 -19.71
N ASP A 387 -17.35 -18.87 -20.57
CA ASP A 387 -17.62 -18.99 -22.01
C ASP A 387 -16.64 -19.93 -22.72
N ILE A 388 -15.35 -19.85 -22.37
CA ILE A 388 -14.29 -20.67 -22.99
C ILE A 388 -14.34 -22.13 -22.51
N ALA A 389 -14.52 -22.35 -21.21
CA ALA A 389 -14.46 -23.68 -20.62
C ALA A 389 -15.81 -24.41 -20.58
N HIS A 390 -16.90 -23.74 -20.97
CA HIS A 390 -18.28 -24.21 -20.81
C HIS A 390 -18.58 -24.71 -19.39
N ALA A 391 -18.03 -24.02 -18.39
CA ALA A 391 -18.11 -24.39 -16.99
C ALA A 391 -18.90 -23.35 -16.19
N THR A 392 -19.50 -23.80 -15.08
CA THR A 392 -20.24 -22.92 -14.18
C THR A 392 -19.31 -21.94 -13.45
N GLU A 393 -19.83 -20.77 -13.08
CA GLU A 393 -19.07 -19.72 -12.36
C GLU A 393 -18.35 -20.28 -11.12
N GLY A 394 -19.03 -21.13 -10.35
CA GLY A 394 -18.46 -21.77 -9.17
C GLY A 394 -17.29 -22.71 -9.47
N GLN A 395 -17.27 -23.38 -10.62
CA GLN A 395 -16.14 -24.22 -11.05
C GLN A 395 -14.93 -23.35 -11.45
N ILE A 396 -15.17 -22.23 -12.14
CA ILE A 396 -14.11 -21.28 -12.52
C ILE A 396 -13.51 -20.58 -11.29
N LEU A 397 -14.32 -20.18 -10.30
CA LEU A 397 -13.80 -19.63 -9.05
C LEU A 397 -12.92 -20.63 -8.29
N LYS A 398 -13.30 -21.92 -8.29
CA LYS A 398 -12.45 -23.00 -7.74
C LYS A 398 -11.15 -23.15 -8.52
N LEU A 399 -11.20 -23.04 -9.85
CA LEU A 399 -10.02 -23.05 -10.71
C LEU A 399 -9.09 -21.88 -10.40
N HIS A 400 -9.59 -20.65 -10.27
CA HIS A 400 -8.80 -19.46 -9.89
C HIS A 400 -8.04 -19.69 -8.57
N ALA A 401 -8.75 -20.12 -7.53
CA ALA A 401 -8.16 -20.37 -6.22
C ALA A 401 -7.11 -21.48 -6.28
N PHE A 402 -7.38 -22.54 -7.06
CA PHE A 402 -6.45 -23.64 -7.25
C PHE A 402 -5.17 -23.20 -7.98
N CYS A 403 -5.29 -22.49 -9.11
CA CYS A 403 -4.17 -21.99 -9.89
C CYS A 403 -3.23 -21.12 -9.05
N ARG A 404 -3.75 -20.20 -8.22
CA ARG A 404 -2.93 -19.40 -7.28
C ARG A 404 -2.09 -20.27 -6.35
N GLY A 405 -2.72 -21.27 -5.72
CA GLY A 405 -2.04 -22.21 -4.83
C GLY A 405 -1.05 -23.12 -5.56
N TRP A 406 -1.40 -23.55 -6.76
CA TRP A 406 -0.57 -24.41 -7.61
C TRP A 406 0.71 -23.69 -8.06
N ASN A 407 0.61 -22.46 -8.56
CA ASN A 407 1.76 -21.64 -8.95
C ASN A 407 2.70 -21.35 -7.76
N ALA A 408 2.14 -21.04 -6.59
CA ALA A 408 2.95 -20.83 -5.38
C ALA A 408 3.78 -22.06 -5.00
N ARG A 409 3.27 -23.28 -5.24
CA ARG A 409 4.02 -24.53 -5.04
C ARG A 409 5.07 -24.74 -6.13
N LEU A 410 4.72 -24.44 -7.39
CA LEU A 410 5.63 -24.57 -8.52
C LEU A 410 6.85 -23.65 -8.36
N GLU A 411 6.65 -22.39 -7.97
CA GLU A 411 7.73 -21.43 -7.73
C GLU A 411 8.64 -21.84 -6.57
N LYS A 412 8.08 -22.33 -5.45
CA LYS A 412 8.86 -22.89 -4.35
C LYS A 412 9.74 -24.06 -4.81
N LYS A 413 9.24 -24.90 -5.72
CA LYS A 413 9.96 -26.05 -6.26
C LYS A 413 11.07 -25.63 -7.24
N LYS A 414 10.79 -24.66 -8.12
CA LYS A 414 11.78 -24.03 -9.02
C LYS A 414 12.91 -23.39 -8.20
N GLU A 415 12.58 -22.64 -7.15
CA GLU A 415 13.54 -22.03 -6.23
C GLU A 415 14.41 -23.05 -5.51
N LYS A 416 13.83 -24.15 -5.00
CA LYS A 416 14.59 -25.20 -4.34
C LYS A 416 15.59 -25.86 -5.29
N ARG A 417 15.24 -26.07 -6.56
CA ARG A 417 16.18 -26.60 -7.57
C ARG A 417 17.30 -25.61 -7.88
N ARG A 418 16.98 -24.33 -8.08
CA ARG A 418 18.00 -23.28 -8.29
C ARG A 418 19.06 -23.24 -7.17
N ARG A 419 18.67 -23.54 -5.92
CA ARG A 419 19.60 -23.61 -4.78
C ARG A 419 20.46 -24.88 -4.73
N ILE A 420 20.07 -25.93 -5.43
CA ILE A 420 20.84 -27.18 -5.51
C ILE A 420 21.84 -27.11 -6.68
N ASP A 421 21.48 -26.40 -7.75
CA ASP A 421 22.32 -26.26 -8.94
C ASP A 421 23.43 -25.19 -8.80
N VAL A 422 23.39 -24.38 -7.73
CA VAL A 422 24.43 -23.39 -7.33
C VAL A 422 25.25 -23.97 -6.19
#